data_AF-A0A6I1YLH6-F1
#
_entry.id   AF-A0A6I1YLH6-F1
#
_cell.length_a   1.000
_cell.length_b   1.000
_cell.length_c   1.000
_cell.angle_alpha   90.00
_cell.angle_beta   90.00
_cell.angle_gamma   90.00
#
_symmetry.space_group_name_H-M   'P 1'
#
loop_
_entity.id
_entity.type
_entity.pdbx_description
1 polymer ?
#
loop_
_entity_poly.entity_id
_entity_poly.type
_entity_poly.pdbx_seq_one_letter_code
_entity_poly.pdbx_strand_id
1 'polypeptide(L)'
;MTARQFLTDAELDELMGTMPGADSFPVATLDQLQAATREAGAMGQNMALAAIARGGWALLGDAPKDAALLRRMVKPRLRMLLAAFSSGHVTHLCEHTRQIRPVLILCDPPTLVCMQPACIARLQQTRETTQFLWDHHCDCCGRRTETVTPHLTSLGPLSISGHLCGACTALMAENAVQAAEDVHVITRKSPCPCGSGRRYKRCHGRQEAS
;
A
#
# COMPACT_ATOMS: atom_id res chain seq x y z
N MET A 1 8.56 18.92 14.60
CA MET A 1 7.38 18.45 13.85
C MET A 1 7.71 18.56 12.37
N THR A 2 7.81 17.44 11.67
CA THR A 2 8.01 17.39 10.22
C THR A 2 6.67 17.72 9.56
N ALA A 3 6.56 18.88 8.91
CA ALA A 3 5.32 19.33 8.29
C ALA A 3 5.12 18.61 6.96
N ARG A 4 4.48 17.44 7.00
CA ARG A 4 4.06 16.72 5.79
C ARG A 4 3.10 17.60 4.98
N GLN A 5 3.33 17.67 3.68
CA GLN A 5 2.52 18.38 2.71
C GLN A 5 1.56 17.41 2.02
N PHE A 6 0.31 17.85 1.84
CA PHE A 6 -0.75 17.06 1.24
C PHE A 6 -1.30 17.80 0.02
N LEU A 7 -0.92 17.36 -1.18
CA LEU A 7 -1.36 17.98 -2.42
C LEU A 7 -2.88 17.83 -2.60
N THR A 8 -3.51 18.85 -3.16
CA THR A 8 -4.92 18.85 -3.58
C THR A 8 -5.16 17.90 -4.76
N ASP A 9 -6.43 17.60 -5.05
CA ASP A 9 -6.76 16.78 -6.23
C ASP A 9 -6.36 17.43 -7.55
N ALA A 10 -6.40 18.76 -7.64
CA ALA A 10 -6.01 19.52 -8.83
C ALA A 10 -4.49 19.46 -9.07
N GLU A 11 -3.69 19.67 -8.02
CA GLU A 11 -2.23 19.55 -8.11
C GLU A 11 -1.79 18.13 -8.45
N LEU A 12 -2.51 17.11 -7.94
CA LEU A 12 -2.26 15.71 -8.34
C LEU A 12 -2.61 15.45 -9.80
N ASP A 13 -3.72 16.02 -10.31
CA ASP A 13 -4.07 15.89 -11.72
C ASP A 13 -3.02 16.50 -12.63
N GLU A 14 -2.53 17.70 -12.28
CA GLU A 14 -1.45 18.37 -13.01
C GLU A 14 -0.18 17.51 -12.99
N LEU A 15 0.26 17.05 -11.81
CA LEU A 15 1.42 16.17 -11.68
C LEU A 15 1.27 14.90 -12.51
N MET A 16 0.12 14.23 -12.42
CA MET A 16 -0.17 13.03 -13.22
C MET A 16 -0.18 13.29 -14.72
N GLY A 17 -0.57 14.50 -15.16
CA GLY A 17 -0.50 14.91 -16.56
C GLY A 17 0.92 15.12 -17.07
N THR A 18 1.88 15.43 -16.19
CA THR A 18 3.30 15.58 -16.54
C THR A 18 4.08 14.27 -16.51
N MET A 19 3.51 13.20 -15.96
CA MET A 19 4.25 11.95 -15.81
C MET A 19 4.46 11.26 -17.18
N PRO A 20 5.67 10.75 -17.44
CA PRO A 20 5.96 9.97 -18.64
C PRO A 20 5.01 8.77 -18.77
N GLY A 21 4.37 8.63 -19.94
CA GLY A 21 3.57 7.44 -20.28
C GLY A 21 4.44 6.20 -20.50
N ALA A 22 3.83 5.02 -20.60
CA ALA A 22 4.56 3.77 -20.81
C ALA A 22 5.50 3.80 -22.03
N ASP A 23 5.08 4.46 -23.11
CA ASP A 23 5.84 4.57 -24.37
C ASP A 23 7.15 5.36 -24.26
N SER A 24 7.35 6.07 -23.15
CA SER A 24 8.58 6.84 -22.89
C SER A 24 9.70 6.02 -22.23
N PHE A 25 9.42 4.77 -21.85
CA PHE A 25 10.40 3.88 -21.20
C PHE A 25 10.91 2.80 -22.17
N PRO A 26 12.19 2.41 -22.06
CA PRO A 26 12.71 1.24 -22.78
C PRO A 26 11.93 -0.03 -22.41
N VAL A 27 11.72 -0.94 -23.37
CA VAL A 27 11.00 -2.22 -23.17
C VAL A 27 11.58 -3.02 -22.00
N ALA A 28 12.91 -3.11 -21.89
CA ALA A 28 13.56 -3.83 -20.79
C ALA A 28 13.22 -3.24 -19.41
N THR A 29 13.05 -1.91 -19.32
CA THR A 29 12.63 -1.23 -18.08
C THR A 29 11.16 -1.51 -17.78
N LEU A 30 10.30 -1.49 -18.79
CA LEU A 30 8.88 -1.84 -18.66
C LEU A 30 8.71 -3.28 -18.18
N ASP A 31 9.46 -4.24 -18.76
CA ASP A 31 9.42 -5.65 -18.36
C ASP A 31 9.81 -5.84 -16.89
N GLN A 32 10.87 -5.16 -16.44
CA GLN A 32 11.30 -5.17 -15.04
C GLN A 32 10.26 -4.54 -14.11
N LEU A 33 9.66 -3.40 -14.51
CA LEU A 33 8.59 -2.75 -13.74
C LEU A 33 7.34 -3.62 -13.66
N GLN A 34 6.97 -4.30 -14.74
CA GLN A 34 5.86 -5.23 -14.77
C GLN A 34 6.13 -6.45 -13.89
N ALA A 35 7.34 -7.03 -13.95
CA ALA A 35 7.74 -8.15 -13.10
C ALA A 35 7.69 -7.76 -11.61
N ALA A 36 8.29 -6.62 -11.25
CA ALA A 36 8.25 -6.09 -9.89
C ALA A 36 6.81 -5.77 -9.44
N THR A 37 5.95 -5.25 -10.33
CA THR A 37 4.54 -4.99 -10.03
C THR A 37 3.77 -6.29 -9.76
N ARG A 38 4.01 -7.35 -10.55
CA ARG A 38 3.41 -8.68 -10.31
C ARG A 38 3.86 -9.26 -8.96
N GLU A 39 5.16 -9.17 -8.66
CA GLU A 39 5.72 -9.64 -7.40
C GLU A 39 5.17 -8.83 -6.21
N ALA A 40 5.12 -7.49 -6.31
CA ALA A 40 4.54 -6.62 -5.31
C ALA A 40 3.04 -6.88 -5.12
N GLY A 41 2.30 -7.16 -6.20
CA GLY A 41 0.89 -7.57 -6.14
C GLY A 41 0.72 -8.90 -5.39
N ALA A 42 1.55 -9.90 -5.66
CA ALA A 42 1.53 -11.18 -4.95
C ALA A 42 1.91 -11.02 -3.45
N MET A 43 2.86 -10.14 -3.14
CA MET A 43 3.22 -9.79 -1.77
C MET A 43 2.09 -9.01 -1.08
N GLY A 44 1.49 -8.04 -1.77
CA GLY A 44 0.35 -7.26 -1.32
C GLY A 44 -0.86 -8.14 -1.03
N GLN A 45 -1.11 -9.18 -1.83
CA GLN A 45 -2.06 -10.24 -1.52
C GLN A 45 -1.69 -10.93 -0.20
N ASN A 46 -0.46 -11.43 -0.04
CA ASN A 46 -0.04 -12.07 1.22
C ASN A 46 -0.16 -11.14 2.45
N MET A 47 0.15 -9.85 2.30
CA MET A 47 0.06 -8.85 3.36
C MET A 47 -1.39 -8.44 3.66
N ALA A 48 -2.23 -8.27 2.64
CA ALA A 48 -3.67 -8.10 2.75
C ALA A 48 -4.30 -9.27 3.51
N LEU A 49 -3.89 -10.50 3.21
CA LEU A 49 -4.32 -11.70 3.91
C LEU A 49 -3.86 -11.74 5.37
N ALA A 50 -2.66 -11.24 5.66
CA ALA A 50 -2.18 -11.07 7.03
C ALA A 50 -2.92 -9.94 7.78
N ALA A 51 -3.32 -8.87 7.09
CA ALA A 51 -4.12 -7.79 7.66
C ALA A 51 -5.56 -8.25 7.97
N ILE A 52 -6.20 -9.02 7.07
CA ILE A 52 -7.50 -9.64 7.32
C ILE A 52 -7.41 -10.65 8.48
N ALA A 53 -6.31 -11.41 8.58
CA ALA A 53 -6.07 -12.29 9.72
C ALA A 53 -6.07 -11.56 11.07
N ARG A 54 -5.71 -10.28 11.07
CA ARG A 54 -5.70 -9.38 12.23
C ARG A 54 -6.95 -8.49 12.34
N GLY A 55 -8.02 -8.82 11.61
CA GLY A 55 -9.31 -8.12 11.68
C GLY A 55 -9.51 -6.98 10.67
N GLY A 56 -8.59 -6.81 9.72
CA GLY A 56 -8.73 -5.86 8.61
C GLY A 56 -9.60 -6.37 7.45
N TRP A 57 -9.86 -5.50 6.49
CA TRP A 57 -10.52 -5.83 5.22
C TRP A 57 -9.51 -5.64 4.08
N ALA A 58 -9.53 -6.52 3.07
CA ALA A 58 -8.77 -6.31 1.84
C ALA A 58 -9.52 -6.88 0.64
N LEU A 59 -9.38 -6.18 -0.49
CA LEU A 59 -10.02 -6.48 -1.77
C LEU A 59 -8.91 -6.81 -2.77
N LEU A 60 -9.06 -7.92 -3.49
CA LEU A 60 -8.10 -8.42 -4.47
C LEU A 60 -8.76 -8.36 -5.85
N GLY A 61 -8.07 -7.79 -6.83
CA GLY A 61 -8.56 -7.67 -8.21
C GLY A 61 -7.48 -7.15 -9.16
N ASP A 62 -7.71 -7.30 -10.46
CA ASP A 62 -6.86 -6.75 -11.51
C ASP A 62 -6.92 -5.22 -11.54
N ALA A 63 -5.96 -4.59 -12.24
CA ALA A 63 -6.00 -3.14 -12.45
C ALA A 63 -7.24 -2.76 -13.27
N PRO A 64 -8.04 -1.77 -12.84
CA PRO A 64 -9.25 -1.40 -13.56
C PRO A 64 -8.90 -0.85 -14.95
N LYS A 65 -9.64 -1.29 -15.97
CA LYS A 65 -9.51 -0.78 -17.35
C LYS A 65 -10.06 0.64 -17.50
N ASP A 66 -10.99 1.03 -16.63
CA ASP A 66 -11.53 2.38 -16.58
C ASP A 66 -10.47 3.38 -16.09
N ALA A 67 -10.02 4.26 -16.99
CA ALA A 67 -9.01 5.29 -16.71
C ALA A 67 -9.46 6.29 -15.64
N ALA A 68 -10.75 6.58 -15.51
CA ALA A 68 -11.27 7.47 -14.47
C ALA A 68 -11.21 6.81 -13.10
N LEU A 69 -11.60 5.54 -13.00
CA LEU A 69 -11.44 4.74 -11.78
C LEU A 69 -9.97 4.55 -11.41
N LEU A 70 -9.11 4.25 -12.38
CA LEU A 70 -7.67 4.15 -12.16
C LEU A 70 -7.10 5.45 -11.59
N ARG A 71 -7.47 6.61 -12.16
CA ARG A 71 -7.06 7.92 -11.63
C ARG A 71 -7.53 8.12 -10.18
N ARG A 72 -8.80 7.84 -9.87
CA ARG A 72 -9.34 7.94 -8.50
C ARG A 72 -8.60 7.04 -7.51
N MET A 73 -8.14 5.87 -7.94
CA MET A 73 -7.35 4.96 -7.12
C MET A 73 -5.90 5.39 -6.93
N VAL A 74 -5.28 5.99 -7.95
CA VAL A 74 -3.87 6.41 -7.92
C VAL A 74 -3.67 7.64 -7.06
N LYS A 75 -4.52 8.67 -7.18
CA LYS A 75 -4.42 9.93 -6.43
C LYS A 75 -4.14 9.77 -4.92
N PRO A 76 -4.94 9.02 -4.15
CA PRO A 76 -4.75 8.87 -2.72
C PRO A 76 -3.43 8.18 -2.37
N ARG A 77 -3.00 7.20 -3.18
CA ARG A 77 -1.73 6.48 -3.02
C ARG A 77 -0.55 7.41 -3.29
N LEU A 78 -0.63 8.19 -4.36
CA LEU A 78 0.36 9.18 -4.75
C LEU A 78 0.47 10.28 -3.69
N ARG A 79 -0.65 10.71 -3.12
CA ARG A 79 -0.63 11.68 -2.02
C ARG A 79 0.03 11.13 -0.76
N MET A 80 -0.26 9.89 -0.37
CA MET A 80 0.43 9.24 0.76
C MET A 80 1.94 9.18 0.54
N LEU A 81 2.35 8.79 -0.67
CA LEU A 81 3.75 8.76 -1.09
C LEU A 81 4.40 10.14 -0.93
N LEU A 82 3.84 11.16 -1.56
CA LEU A 82 4.37 12.51 -1.58
C LEU A 82 4.39 13.13 -0.17
N ALA A 83 3.36 12.86 0.64
CA ALA A 83 3.33 13.28 2.04
C ALA A 83 4.50 12.68 2.84
N ALA A 84 4.80 11.39 2.66
CA ALA A 84 5.96 10.76 3.30
C ALA A 84 7.28 11.43 2.87
N PHE A 85 7.45 11.69 1.56
CA PHE A 85 8.65 12.37 1.04
C PHE A 85 8.78 13.83 1.50
N SER A 86 7.66 14.55 1.63
CA SER A 86 7.64 15.95 2.07
C SER A 86 8.00 16.15 3.55
N SER A 87 8.06 15.08 4.33
CA SER A 87 8.44 15.13 5.75
C SER A 87 9.86 15.67 6.00
N GLY A 88 10.70 15.76 4.95
CA GLY A 88 12.07 16.27 5.04
C GLY A 88 13.13 15.20 5.27
N HIS A 89 12.75 13.97 5.61
CA HIS A 89 13.67 12.83 5.64
C HIS A 89 12.95 11.51 5.44
N VAL A 90 13.34 10.74 4.42
CA VAL A 90 12.92 9.34 4.24
C VAL A 90 14.09 8.42 4.57
N THR A 91 13.90 7.53 5.52
CA THR A 91 14.95 6.59 5.96
C THR A 91 15.06 5.44 4.97
N HIS A 92 16.22 5.25 4.34
CA HIS A 92 16.49 4.10 3.49
C HIS A 92 17.15 2.98 4.31
N LEU A 93 16.48 1.85 4.51
CA LEU A 93 17.00 0.74 5.32
C LEU A 93 17.96 -0.19 4.57
N CYS A 94 18.03 -0.08 3.24
CA CYS A 94 18.95 -0.84 2.40
C CYS A 94 19.23 -0.16 1.06
N GLU A 95 20.39 -0.45 0.48
CA GLU A 95 20.79 0.03 -0.85
C GLU A 95 19.92 -0.55 -1.99
N HIS A 96 19.26 -1.69 -1.76
CA HIS A 96 18.33 -2.29 -2.73
C HIS A 96 17.13 -1.40 -3.06
N THR A 97 16.82 -0.39 -2.23
CA THR A 97 15.76 0.60 -2.52
C THR A 97 16.03 1.44 -3.76
N ARG A 98 17.27 1.42 -4.28
CA ARG A 98 17.68 2.09 -5.52
C ARG A 98 17.55 1.20 -6.77
N GLN A 99 17.11 -0.05 -6.61
CA GLN A 99 16.93 -1.01 -7.69
C GLN A 99 15.45 -1.10 -8.09
N ILE A 100 15.19 -1.50 -9.34
CA ILE A 100 13.84 -1.77 -9.83
C ILE A 100 13.36 -3.11 -9.24
N ARG A 101 12.76 -3.06 -8.05
CA ARG A 101 12.23 -4.20 -7.28
C ARG A 101 11.03 -3.78 -6.44
N PRO A 102 10.26 -4.74 -5.89
CA PRO A 102 9.25 -4.41 -4.89
C PRO A 102 9.85 -3.68 -3.69
N VAL A 103 9.25 -2.54 -3.34
CA VAL A 103 9.68 -1.69 -2.22
C VAL A 103 8.48 -1.39 -1.32
N LEU A 104 8.69 -1.44 -0.01
CA LEU A 104 7.72 -1.01 0.99
C LEU A 104 8.09 0.38 1.50
N ILE A 105 7.09 1.26 1.54
CA ILE A 105 7.12 2.60 2.10
C ILE A 105 6.24 2.61 3.34
N LEU A 106 6.79 3.06 4.47
CA LEU A 106 6.03 3.41 5.66
C LEU A 106 5.86 4.93 5.66
N CYS A 107 4.63 5.44 5.75
CA CYS A 107 4.39 6.88 5.81
C CYS A 107 4.69 7.50 7.19
N ASP A 108 4.80 6.66 8.23
CA ASP A 108 5.11 7.07 9.58
C ASP A 108 5.84 5.95 10.36
N PRO A 109 7.09 6.17 10.82
CA PRO A 109 7.98 7.21 10.31
C PRO A 109 8.30 6.95 8.82
N PRO A 110 8.48 8.00 8.00
CA PRO A 110 8.85 7.89 6.59
C PRO A 110 10.07 6.99 6.34
N THR A 111 9.83 5.78 5.86
CA THR A 111 10.85 4.73 5.73
C THR A 111 10.67 3.93 4.44
N LEU A 112 11.77 3.69 3.73
CA LEU A 112 11.88 2.89 2.52
C LEU A 112 12.67 1.61 2.80
N VAL A 113 12.11 0.46 2.41
CA VAL A 113 12.78 -0.82 2.51
C VAL A 113 12.45 -1.73 1.34
N CYS A 114 13.44 -2.47 0.83
CA CYS A 114 13.18 -3.48 -0.17
C CYS A 114 12.35 -4.63 0.42
N MET A 115 11.51 -5.29 -0.38
CA MET A 115 10.67 -6.38 0.15
C MET A 115 11.38 -7.75 0.20
N GLN A 116 12.71 -7.78 0.08
CA GLN A 116 13.48 -9.02 0.29
C GLN A 116 13.39 -9.46 1.76
N PRO A 117 13.35 -10.78 2.05
CA PRO A 117 13.19 -11.28 3.43
C PRO A 117 14.21 -10.68 4.42
N ALA A 118 15.48 -10.56 4.03
CA ALA A 118 16.51 -9.97 4.88
C ALA A 118 16.29 -8.47 5.16
N CYS A 119 15.81 -7.71 4.16
CA CYS A 119 15.46 -6.30 4.31
C CYS A 119 14.27 -6.12 5.27
N ILE A 120 13.24 -6.97 5.14
CA ILE A 120 12.05 -6.93 5.99
C ILE A 120 12.37 -7.33 7.43
N ALA A 121 13.21 -8.35 7.64
CA ALA A 121 13.68 -8.72 8.97
C ALA A 121 14.43 -7.55 9.66
N ARG A 122 15.25 -6.82 8.90
CA ARG A 122 15.92 -5.60 9.40
C ARG A 122 14.92 -4.50 9.75
N LEU A 123 13.86 -4.31 8.96
CA LEU A 123 12.78 -3.37 9.31
C LEU A 123 12.11 -3.76 10.63
N GLN A 124 11.83 -5.05 10.84
CA GLN A 124 11.21 -5.52 12.08
C GLN A 124 12.09 -5.25 13.31
N GLN A 125 13.39 -5.52 13.21
CA GLN A 125 14.37 -5.23 14.26
C GLN A 125 14.50 -3.73 14.55
N THR A 126 14.47 -2.90 13.51
CA THR A 126 14.54 -1.43 13.67
C THR A 126 13.23 -0.84 14.20
N ARG A 127 12.07 -1.44 13.90
CA ARG A 127 10.78 -0.99 14.45
C ARG A 127 10.71 -1.07 15.98
N GLU A 128 11.45 -1.97 16.61
CA GLU A 128 11.55 -2.03 18.08
C GLU A 128 12.26 -0.80 18.66
N THR A 129 13.09 -0.12 17.86
CA THR A 129 13.87 1.06 18.28
C THR A 129 13.40 2.37 17.64
N THR A 130 12.59 2.32 16.58
CA THR A 130 12.08 3.51 15.89
C THR A 130 10.74 3.90 16.49
N GLN A 131 10.67 5.08 17.10
CA GLN A 131 9.43 5.58 17.67
C GLN A 131 8.43 5.91 16.56
N PHE A 132 7.30 5.22 16.56
CA PHE A 132 6.17 5.54 15.70
C PHE A 132 5.58 6.89 16.11
N LEU A 133 5.61 7.88 15.21
CA LEU A 133 5.22 9.25 15.51
C LEU A 133 3.75 9.47 15.14
N TRP A 134 2.87 8.78 15.86
CA TRP A 134 1.45 8.92 15.65
C TRP A 134 1.00 10.35 15.98
N ASP A 135 0.81 11.16 14.95
CA ASP A 135 0.49 12.60 15.05
C ASP A 135 -0.99 12.90 14.80
N HIS A 136 -1.83 11.87 14.78
CA HIS A 136 -3.26 11.93 14.51
C HIS A 136 -3.60 12.53 13.12
N HIS A 137 -2.67 12.51 12.17
CA HIS A 137 -2.93 12.90 10.78
C HIS A 137 -3.27 11.71 9.89
N CYS A 138 -4.26 11.91 9.03
CA CYS A 138 -4.53 11.00 7.93
C CYS A 138 -3.45 11.14 6.85
N ASP A 139 -2.72 10.06 6.55
CA ASP A 139 -1.69 10.04 5.50
C ASP A 139 -2.26 10.27 4.09
N CYS A 140 -3.57 10.09 3.91
CA CYS A 140 -4.26 10.25 2.64
C CYS A 140 -4.91 11.62 2.43
N CYS A 141 -5.16 12.41 3.47
CA CYS A 141 -5.82 13.73 3.29
C CYS A 141 -5.31 14.83 4.22
N GLY A 142 -4.35 14.53 5.10
CA GLY A 142 -3.79 15.48 6.05
C GLY A 142 -4.71 15.89 7.19
N ARG A 143 -5.98 15.47 7.19
CA ARG A 143 -6.93 15.84 8.25
C ARG A 143 -6.50 15.25 9.60
N ARG A 144 -6.56 16.08 10.65
CA ARG A 144 -6.49 15.64 12.05
C ARG A 144 -7.73 14.86 12.45
N THR A 145 -7.53 13.70 13.06
CA THR A 145 -8.62 12.84 13.53
C THR A 145 -8.17 12.07 14.77
N GLU A 146 -9.09 11.87 15.72
CA GLU A 146 -8.80 11.11 16.94
C GLU A 146 -8.37 9.67 16.63
N THR A 147 -8.98 9.08 15.60
CA THR A 147 -8.70 7.72 15.17
C THR A 147 -8.31 7.67 13.70
N VAL A 148 -7.32 6.83 13.40
CA VAL A 148 -6.92 6.42 12.06
C VAL A 148 -6.74 4.91 12.02
N THR A 149 -6.96 4.32 10.86
CA THR A 149 -6.85 2.88 10.63
C THR A 149 -5.59 2.60 9.80
N PRO A 150 -4.79 1.59 10.16
CA PRO A 150 -3.67 1.18 9.32
C PRO A 150 -4.19 0.69 7.97
N HIS A 151 -3.54 1.13 6.91
CA HIS A 151 -3.87 0.81 5.53
C HIS A 151 -2.59 0.46 4.78
N LEU A 152 -2.71 -0.53 3.89
CA LEU A 152 -1.64 -0.93 2.99
C LEU A 152 -2.20 -0.98 1.57
N THR A 153 -1.52 -0.35 0.64
CA THR A 153 -1.95 -0.22 -0.75
C THR A 153 -0.77 -0.31 -1.70
N SER A 154 -1.02 -0.62 -2.96
CA SER A 154 0.03 -0.82 -3.96
C SER A 154 -0.04 0.25 -5.06
N LEU A 155 1.12 0.78 -5.44
CA LEU A 155 1.32 1.73 -6.53
C LEU A 155 2.45 1.19 -7.42
N GLY A 156 2.10 0.31 -8.35
CA GLY A 156 3.07 -0.43 -9.18
C GLY A 156 3.99 -1.32 -8.32
N PRO A 157 5.32 -1.20 -8.43
CA PRO A 157 6.26 -1.96 -7.60
C PRO A 157 6.36 -1.43 -6.15
N LEU A 158 5.66 -0.34 -5.81
CA LEU A 158 5.66 0.21 -4.46
C LEU A 158 4.47 -0.32 -3.66
N SER A 159 4.72 -0.82 -2.46
CA SER A 159 3.72 -0.99 -1.41
C SER A 159 3.81 0.18 -0.45
N ILE A 160 2.71 0.86 -0.16
CA ILE A 160 2.64 2.03 0.70
C ILE A 160 1.77 1.70 1.90
N SER A 161 2.35 1.81 3.09
CA SER A 161 1.66 1.70 4.38
C SER A 161 1.42 3.08 4.95
N GLY A 162 0.19 3.36 5.38
CA GLY A 162 -0.13 4.59 6.09
C GLY A 162 -1.34 4.42 7.00
N HIS A 163 -1.72 5.50 7.68
CA HIS A 163 -2.82 5.57 8.61
C HIS A 163 -3.88 6.53 8.08
N LEU A 164 -5.10 6.03 7.88
CA LEU A 164 -6.16 6.75 7.18
C LEU A 164 -7.31 7.07 8.12
N CYS A 165 -7.93 8.24 7.96
CA CYS A 165 -9.20 8.55 8.62
C CYS A 165 -10.33 7.69 8.04
N GLY A 166 -11.43 7.55 8.79
CA GLY A 166 -12.58 6.71 8.39
C GLY A 166 -13.12 7.02 6.98
N ALA A 167 -13.19 8.30 6.61
CA ALA A 167 -13.63 8.71 5.27
C ALA A 167 -12.68 8.24 4.16
N CYS A 168 -11.36 8.34 4.36
CA CYS A 168 -10.38 7.87 3.37
C CYS A 168 -10.37 6.34 3.30
N THR A 169 -10.50 5.64 4.43
CA THR A 169 -10.62 4.18 4.47
C THR A 169 -11.85 3.71 3.68
N ALA A 170 -13.01 4.35 3.89
CA ALA A 170 -14.24 4.04 3.17
C ALA A 170 -14.09 4.27 1.65
N LEU A 171 -13.53 5.42 1.25
CA LEU A 171 -13.25 5.73 -0.15
C LEU A 171 -12.31 4.71 -0.80
N MET A 172 -11.27 4.26 -0.09
CA MET A 172 -10.34 3.25 -0.59
C MET A 172 -11.03 1.90 -0.77
N ALA A 173 -11.88 1.52 0.18
CA ALA A 173 -12.66 0.30 0.08
C ALA A 173 -13.64 0.36 -1.10
N GLU A 174 -14.39 1.45 -1.26
CA GLU A 174 -15.34 1.65 -2.36
C GLU A 174 -14.65 1.55 -3.72
N ASN A 175 -13.56 2.29 -3.93
CA ASN A 175 -12.80 2.24 -5.17
C ASN A 175 -12.25 0.84 -5.46
N ALA A 176 -11.79 0.13 -4.43
CA ALA A 176 -11.30 -1.24 -4.58
C ALA A 176 -12.42 -2.24 -4.88
N VAL A 177 -13.64 -2.05 -4.34
CA VAL A 177 -14.82 -2.86 -4.70
C VAL A 177 -15.18 -2.60 -6.15
N GLN A 178 -15.21 -1.34 -6.57
CA GLN A 178 -15.55 -0.97 -7.95
C GLN A 178 -14.52 -1.50 -8.96
N ALA A 179 -13.24 -1.52 -8.59
CA ALA A 179 -12.16 -1.97 -9.48
C ALA A 179 -12.05 -3.48 -9.62
N ALA A 180 -12.54 -4.23 -8.65
CA ALA A 180 -12.58 -5.68 -8.72
C ALA A 180 -13.70 -6.10 -9.70
N GLU A 181 -13.33 -6.34 -10.97
CA GLU A 181 -14.22 -6.96 -11.97
C GLU A 181 -14.79 -8.30 -11.44
N ASP A 182 -13.98 -9.05 -10.66
CA ASP A 182 -14.37 -10.25 -9.91
C ASP A 182 -14.03 -10.14 -8.42
N VAL A 183 -14.94 -9.58 -7.60
CA VAL A 183 -14.78 -9.58 -6.13
C VAL A 183 -14.94 -10.99 -5.59
N HIS A 184 -13.83 -11.65 -5.26
CA HIS A 184 -13.88 -12.88 -4.46
C HIS A 184 -13.94 -12.56 -2.97
N VAL A 185 -15.16 -12.40 -2.45
CA VAL A 185 -15.38 -12.23 -1.01
C VAL A 185 -14.89 -13.48 -0.27
N ILE A 186 -13.80 -13.35 0.48
CA ILE A 186 -13.28 -14.44 1.31
C ILE A 186 -14.06 -14.50 2.60
N THR A 187 -14.99 -15.46 2.67
CA THR A 187 -15.74 -15.76 3.88
C THR A 187 -14.94 -16.71 4.78
N ARG A 188 -15.36 -16.84 6.05
CA ARG A 188 -14.80 -17.83 6.99
C ARG A 188 -14.77 -19.27 6.44
N LYS A 189 -15.65 -19.61 5.48
CA LYS A 189 -15.73 -20.95 4.89
C LYS A 189 -14.95 -21.09 3.57
N SER A 190 -14.55 -19.99 2.94
CA SER A 190 -13.81 -19.99 1.68
C SER A 190 -12.46 -20.73 1.83
N PRO A 191 -11.93 -21.36 0.77
CA PRO A 191 -10.56 -21.86 0.74
C PRO A 191 -9.58 -20.76 1.17
N CYS A 192 -8.54 -21.13 1.90
CA CYS A 192 -7.57 -20.18 2.38
C CYS A 192 -6.68 -19.76 1.20
N PRO A 193 -6.62 -18.46 0.90
CA PRO A 193 -5.92 -17.92 -0.27
C PRO A 193 -4.39 -18.02 -0.19
N CYS A 194 -3.81 -18.43 0.94
CA CYS A 194 -2.39 -18.75 1.05
C CYS A 194 -1.98 -20.05 0.35
N GLY A 195 -2.91 -20.73 -0.36
CA GLY A 195 -2.64 -21.98 -1.07
C GLY A 195 -2.55 -23.23 -0.19
N SER A 196 -2.79 -23.13 1.12
CA SER A 196 -2.66 -24.28 2.05
C SER A 196 -3.71 -25.39 1.88
N GLY A 197 -4.72 -25.19 1.04
CA GLY A 197 -5.88 -26.08 0.90
C GLY A 197 -6.85 -26.10 2.10
N ARG A 198 -6.52 -25.40 3.20
CA ARG A 198 -7.37 -25.31 4.41
C ARG A 198 -8.47 -24.25 4.22
N ARG A 199 -9.58 -24.32 4.98
CA ARG A 199 -10.58 -23.23 5.01
C ARG A 199 -10.05 -21.99 5.75
N TYR A 200 -10.43 -20.79 5.32
CA TYR A 200 -9.94 -19.50 5.86
C TYR A 200 -9.99 -19.46 7.39
N LYS A 201 -11.15 -19.75 8.03
CA LYS A 201 -11.29 -19.77 9.50
C LYS A 201 -10.39 -20.74 10.26
N ARG A 202 -9.82 -21.75 9.58
CA ARG A 202 -8.93 -22.77 10.15
C ARG A 202 -7.46 -22.52 9.83
N CYS A 203 -7.17 -21.43 9.15
CA CYS A 203 -5.82 -20.98 8.81
C CYS A 203 -5.73 -19.51 9.24
N HIS A 204 -5.58 -18.58 8.30
CA HIS A 204 -5.42 -17.15 8.57
C HIS A 204 -6.64 -16.47 9.22
N GLY A 205 -7.85 -17.00 9.06
CA GLY A 205 -9.06 -16.49 9.71
C GLY A 205 -9.29 -17.04 11.12
N ARG A 206 -8.30 -17.71 11.72
CA ARG A 206 -8.37 -18.22 13.09
C ARG A 206 -8.14 -17.04 14.03
N GLN A 207 -9.23 -16.54 14.62
CA GLN A 207 -9.10 -15.65 15.78
C GLN A 207 -8.55 -16.50 16.92
N GLU A 208 -7.43 -16.07 17.52
CA GLU A 208 -6.98 -16.67 18.79
C GLU A 208 -8.10 -16.52 19.81
N ALA A 209 -8.41 -17.61 20.51
CA ALA A 209 -9.37 -17.56 21.59
C ALA A 209 -8.73 -16.73 22.71
N SER A 210 -9.26 -15.52 22.89
CA SER A 210 -9.03 -14.69 24.08
C SER A 210 -9.50 -15.41 25.34
#